data_AF-A0A8T7HTK0-F1
#
_entry.id   AF-A0A8T7HTK0-F1
#
_cell.length_a   1.000
_cell.length_b   1.000
_cell.length_c   1.000
_cell.angle_alpha   90.00
_cell.angle_beta   90.00
_cell.angle_gamma   90.00
#
_symmetry.space_group_name_H-M   'P 1'
#
loop_
_entity.id
_entity.type
_entity.pdbx_description
1 polymer ?
#
loop_
_entity_poly.entity_id
_entity_poly.type
_entity_poly.pdbx_seq_one_letter_code
_entity_poly.pdbx_strand_id
1 'polypeptide(L)'
;MKYKAKSAIIGRAGKRDDFGNGPVFIHLFNINDPHKTKEVPVKFIDFAKMHKVVFRGLDVNFLLAGSDILINDLEHLEVEEEKGKPGNLVVTGKQA
;
A
#
# COMPACT_ATOMS: atom_id res chain seq x y z
N MET A 1 -6.51 0.34 -10.62
CA MET A 1 -6.63 -1.13 -10.65
C MET A 1 -7.31 -1.61 -9.37
N LYS A 2 -8.19 -2.63 -9.41
CA LYS A 2 -8.96 -3.13 -8.26
C LYS A 2 -8.55 -4.54 -7.86
N TYR A 3 -8.32 -4.79 -6.57
CA TYR A 3 -7.81 -6.05 -6.04
C TYR A 3 -8.65 -6.52 -4.86
N LYS A 4 -9.11 -7.79 -4.89
CA LYS A 4 -9.68 -8.43 -3.70
C LYS A 4 -8.56 -8.85 -2.75
N ALA A 5 -8.67 -8.48 -1.49
CA ALA A 5 -7.73 -8.81 -0.42
C ALA A 5 -8.43 -8.57 0.93
N LYS A 6 -7.93 -9.18 2.01
CA LYS A 6 -8.38 -8.89 3.39
C LYS A 6 -7.53 -7.83 4.08
N SER A 7 -6.25 -7.73 3.73
CA SER A 7 -5.41 -6.65 4.21
C SER A 7 -4.33 -6.28 3.19
N ALA A 8 -3.70 -5.13 3.42
CA ALA A 8 -2.56 -4.66 2.65
C ALA A 8 -1.49 -4.06 3.58
N ILE A 9 -0.22 -4.37 3.29
CA ILE A 9 0.93 -3.64 3.86
C ILE A 9 1.54 -2.82 2.72
N ILE A 10 1.69 -1.52 2.97
CA ILE A 10 2.15 -0.54 2.00
C ILE A 10 3.32 0.22 2.60
N GLY A 11 4.45 0.20 1.90
CA GLY A 11 5.68 0.76 2.43
C GLY A 11 6.59 1.29 1.35
N ARG A 12 7.71 1.84 1.80
CA ARG A 12 8.78 2.32 0.92
C ARG A 12 9.76 1.20 0.68
N ALA A 13 10.22 1.06 -0.55
CA ALA A 13 11.34 0.19 -0.89
C ALA A 13 12.55 1.04 -1.33
N GLY A 14 13.72 0.41 -1.36
CA GLY A 14 14.90 0.93 -2.05
C GLY A 14 15.37 2.34 -1.65
N LYS A 15 16.11 2.97 -2.56
CA LYS A 15 16.65 4.33 -2.40
C LYS A 15 15.72 5.35 -3.06
N ARG A 16 15.74 6.58 -2.54
CA ARG A 16 15.09 7.74 -3.14
C ARG A 16 16.04 8.46 -4.10
N ASP A 17 15.48 9.14 -5.10
CA ASP A 17 16.20 10.06 -5.97
C ASP A 17 16.41 11.42 -5.29
N ASP A 18 17.14 12.33 -5.97
CA ASP A 18 17.47 13.67 -5.46
C ASP A 18 16.24 14.56 -5.22
N PHE A 19 15.10 14.19 -5.80
CA PHE A 19 13.81 14.87 -5.64
C PHE A 19 12.93 14.22 -4.57
N GLY A 20 13.46 13.21 -3.88
CA GLY A 20 12.76 12.49 -2.82
C GLY A 20 11.76 11.44 -3.31
N ASN A 21 11.67 11.19 -4.62
CA ASN A 21 10.83 10.12 -5.16
C ASN A 21 11.51 8.78 -4.93
N GLY A 22 10.73 7.74 -4.69
CA GLY A 22 11.29 6.40 -4.52
C GLY A 22 10.29 5.31 -4.77
N PRO A 23 10.75 4.05 -4.71
CA PRO A 23 9.87 2.93 -4.92
C PRO A 23 8.92 2.71 -3.74
N VAL A 24 7.70 2.30 -4.05
CA VAL A 24 6.64 1.95 -3.11
C VAL A 24 6.21 0.53 -3.41
N PHE A 25 6.09 -0.30 -2.38
CA PHE A 25 5.52 -1.64 -2.49
C PHE A 25 4.13 -1.66 -1.87
N ILE A 26 3.25 -2.49 -2.43
CA ILE A 26 1.95 -2.86 -1.89
C ILE A 26 1.87 -4.39 -1.89
N HIS A 27 1.82 -4.95 -0.69
CA HIS A 27 1.67 -6.38 -0.48
C HIS A 27 0.25 -6.66 0.00
N LEU A 28 -0.46 -7.54 -0.71
CA LEU A 28 -1.84 -7.92 -0.37
C LEU A 28 -1.88 -9.28 0.31
N PHE A 29 -2.81 -9.47 1.24
CA PHE A 29 -2.95 -10.69 2.03
C PHE A 29 -4.42 -11.11 2.15
N ASN A 30 -4.65 -12.40 2.42
CA ASN A 30 -5.99 -12.98 2.63
C ASN A 30 -6.39 -13.06 4.11
N ILE A 31 -5.59 -12.50 5.01
CA ILE A 31 -5.85 -12.39 6.44
C ILE A 31 -5.65 -10.96 6.92
N ASN A 32 -6.19 -10.63 8.09
CA ASN A 32 -5.83 -9.42 8.83
C ASN A 32 -4.55 -9.62 9.63
N ASP A 33 -3.88 -8.51 9.98
CA ASP A 33 -2.65 -8.50 10.76
C ASP A 33 -1.57 -9.50 10.29
N PRO A 34 -1.26 -9.56 8.97
CA PRO A 34 -0.33 -10.57 8.45
C PRO A 34 1.06 -10.46 9.06
N HIS A 35 1.47 -9.26 9.48
CA HIS A 35 2.75 -8.98 10.16
C HIS A 35 2.90 -9.68 11.53
N LYS A 36 1.83 -10.22 12.11
CA LYS A 36 1.87 -11.02 13.34
C LYS A 36 1.92 -12.53 13.07
N THR A 37 2.01 -12.92 11.80
CA THR A 37 1.91 -14.31 11.34
C THR A 37 3.11 -14.69 10.47
N LYS A 38 3.09 -15.93 9.94
CA LYS A 38 4.05 -16.40 8.94
C LYS A 38 3.51 -16.32 7.50
N GLU A 39 2.34 -15.71 7.31
CA GLU A 39 1.70 -15.65 6.00
C GLU A 39 2.45 -14.73 5.05
N VAL A 40 2.59 -15.17 3.80
CA VAL A 40 3.25 -14.41 2.74
C VAL A 40 2.22 -13.64 1.91
N PRO A 41 2.60 -12.53 1.27
CA PRO A 41 1.70 -11.80 0.39
C PRO A 41 1.17 -12.69 -0.74
N VAL A 42 -0.12 -12.61 -1.03
CA VAL A 42 -0.74 -13.27 -2.19
C VAL A 42 -0.53 -12.47 -3.47
N LYS A 43 -0.18 -11.19 -3.34
CA LYS A 43 0.15 -10.32 -4.47
C LYS A 43 1.18 -9.27 -4.05
N PHE A 44 2.15 -9.07 -4.92
CA PHE A 44 3.17 -8.03 -4.86
C PHE A 44 2.87 -7.01 -5.95
N ILE A 45 2.82 -5.73 -5.60
CA ILE A 45 2.60 -4.63 -6.54
C ILE A 45 3.63 -3.56 -6.23
N ASP A 46 4.53 -3.31 -7.18
CA ASP A 46 5.65 -2.39 -7.01
C ASP A 46 5.51 -1.19 -7.95
N PHE A 47 5.79 -0.01 -7.41
CA PHE A 47 5.86 1.25 -8.15
C PHE A 47 7.27 1.81 -8.01
N ALA A 48 7.92 2.18 -9.12
CA ALA A 48 9.34 2.51 -9.10
C ALA A 48 9.66 3.93 -8.62
N LYS A 49 8.82 4.92 -8.97
CA LYS A 49 9.13 6.34 -8.80
C LYS A 49 7.93 7.14 -8.31
N MET A 50 7.62 6.99 -7.03
CA MET A 50 6.51 7.69 -6.38
C MET A 50 7.02 8.81 -5.48
N HIS A 51 6.37 9.96 -5.56
CA HIS A 51 6.59 11.10 -4.69
C HIS A 51 5.87 10.92 -3.33
N LYS A 52 4.62 10.45 -3.37
CA LYS A 52 3.80 10.22 -2.17
C LYS A 52 2.70 9.19 -2.42
N VAL A 53 2.19 8.65 -1.31
CA VAL A 53 0.97 7.82 -1.29
C VAL A 53 -0.14 8.60 -0.58
N VAL A 54 -1.34 8.61 -1.15
CA VAL A 54 -2.52 9.30 -0.63
C VAL A 54 -3.60 8.27 -0.37
N PHE A 55 -3.93 8.05 0.90
CA PHE A 55 -5.03 7.19 1.32
C PHE A 55 -6.33 7.98 1.39
N ARG A 56 -7.44 7.42 0.89
CA ARG A 56 -8.77 8.07 0.96
C ARG A 56 -9.83 7.05 1.38
N GLY A 57 -10.59 7.40 2.42
CA GLY A 57 -11.73 6.61 2.88
C GLY A 57 -11.35 5.23 3.43
N LEU A 58 -10.15 5.12 4.02
CA LEU A 58 -9.62 3.89 4.60
C LEU A 58 -9.08 4.19 6.01
N ASP A 59 -9.36 3.29 6.94
CA ASP A 59 -8.68 3.23 8.22
C ASP A 59 -7.30 2.59 8.05
N VAL A 60 -6.28 3.33 8.47
CA VAL A 60 -4.87 2.98 8.29
C VAL A 60 -4.17 2.89 9.63
N ASN A 61 -3.34 1.87 9.79
CA ASN A 61 -2.48 1.69 10.96
C ASN A 61 -1.02 1.89 10.57
N PHE A 62 -0.28 2.72 11.30
CA PHE A 62 1.14 2.90 11.07
C PHE A 62 1.96 1.90 11.90
N LEU A 63 2.64 0.98 11.22
CA LEU A 63 3.48 -0.04 11.82
C LEU A 63 4.88 0.51 12.10
N LEU A 64 5.18 0.80 13.37
CA LEU A 64 6.45 1.40 13.79
C LEU A 64 7.67 0.52 13.48
N ALA A 65 7.53 -0.80 13.53
CA ALA A 65 8.64 -1.74 13.33
C ALA A 65 9.23 -1.66 11.90
N GLY A 66 8.38 -1.42 10.89
CA GLY A 66 8.78 -1.31 9.47
C GLY A 66 8.71 0.11 8.93
N SER A 67 8.06 1.03 9.65
CA SER A 67 7.59 2.32 9.10
C SER A 67 6.69 2.14 7.89
N ASP A 68 5.82 1.12 7.95
CA ASP A 68 4.87 0.74 6.92
C ASP A 68 3.44 1.09 7.33
N ILE A 69 2.54 1.15 6.36
CA ILE A 69 1.11 1.32 6.57
C ILE A 69 0.42 -0.04 6.42
N LEU A 70 -0.38 -0.40 7.40
CA LEU A 70 -1.27 -1.54 7.37
C LEU A 70 -2.71 -1.08 7.18
N ILE A 71 -3.43 -1.75 6.30
CA ILE A 71 -4.88 -1.61 6.12
C ILE A 71 -5.49 -2.99 6.32
N ASN A 72 -6.34 -3.15 7.33
CA ASN A 72 -7.07 -4.39 7.60
C ASN A 72 -8.51 -4.32 7.09
N ASP A 73 -9.22 -5.43 7.18
CA ASP A 73 -10.65 -5.55 6.96
C ASP A 73 -11.10 -5.17 5.55
N LEU A 74 -10.22 -5.30 4.56
CA LEU A 74 -10.55 -4.99 3.18
C LEU A 74 -11.56 -6.02 2.60
N GLU A 75 -12.52 -5.52 1.83
CA GLU A 75 -13.18 -6.29 0.78
C GLU A 75 -12.37 -6.21 -0.52
N HIS A 76 -11.87 -5.00 -0.82
CA HIS A 76 -11.01 -4.73 -1.96
C HIS A 76 -10.20 -3.45 -1.76
N LEU A 77 -9.05 -3.39 -2.44
CA LEU A 77 -8.17 -2.23 -2.56
C LEU A 77 -8.16 -1.74 -4.01
N GLU A 78 -8.18 -0.43 -4.20
CA GLU A 78 -7.99 0.22 -5.49
C GLU A 78 -6.74 1.10 -5.46
N VAL A 79 -5.94 1.02 -6.51
CA VAL A 79 -4.66 1.71 -6.61
C VAL A 79 -4.53 2.33 -8.01
N GLU A 80 -4.24 3.62 -8.07
CA GLU A 80 -4.03 4.37 -9.31
C GLU A 80 -3.12 5.59 -9.08
N GLU A 81 -2.43 6.05 -10.14
CA GLU A 81 -1.76 7.35 -10.08
C GLU A 81 -2.77 8.49 -10.27
N GLU A 82 -2.59 9.57 -9.51
CA GLU A 82 -3.47 10.73 -9.56
C GLU A 82 -3.41 11.40 -10.95
N LYS A 83 -4.58 11.57 -11.58
CA LYS A 83 -4.67 12.17 -12.92
C LYS A 83 -4.03 13.56 -12.95
N GLY A 84 -3.07 13.74 -13.85
CA GLY A 84 -2.34 15.00 -14.03
C GLY A 84 -1.24 15.28 -12.99
N LYS A 85 -0.98 14.34 -12.07
CA LYS A 85 0.09 14.44 -11.06
C LYS A 85 0.87 13.12 -10.98
N PRO A 86 1.72 12.83 -11.98
CA PRO A 86 2.50 11.60 -12.01
C PRO A 86 3.36 11.47 -10.76
N GLY A 87 3.47 10.26 -10.22
CA GLY A 87 4.18 9.98 -8.97
C GLY A 87 3.36 10.17 -7.69
N ASN A 88 2.13 10.66 -7.76
CA ASN A 88 1.20 10.60 -6.63
C ASN A 88 0.37 9.32 -6.73
N LEU A 89 0.64 8.34 -5.87
CA LEU A 89 -0.13 7.11 -5.80
C LEU A 89 -1.37 7.32 -4.92
N VAL A 90 -2.56 7.09 -5.45
CA VAL A 90 -3.81 7.13 -4.70
C VAL A 90 -4.22 5.71 -4.36
N VAL A 91 -4.47 5.48 -3.07
CA VAL A 91 -4.94 4.22 -2.52
C VAL A 91 -6.31 4.42 -1.90
N THR A 92 -7.31 3.71 -2.44
CA THR A 92 -8.70 3.71 -1.98
C THR A 92 -9.17 2.27 -1.82
N GLY A 93 -10.41 2.06 -1.39
CA GLY A 93 -10.98 0.73 -1.28
C GLY A 93 -12.25 0.72 -0.44
N LYS A 94 -12.64 -0.47 -0.02
CA LYS A 94 -13.76 -0.68 0.91
C LYS A 94 -13.34 -1.65 2.01
N GLN A 95 -13.66 -1.30 3.25
CA GLN A 95 -13.50 -2.15 4.42
C GLN A 95 -14.86 -2.76 4.83
N ALA A 96 -14.83 -3.91 5.51
CA ALA A 96 -15.97 -4.70 5.97
C ALA A 96 -16.07 -4.73 7.50
#